data_AF-A0A7W6H3R7-F1
#
_entry.id   AF-A0A7W6H3R7-F1
#
_cell.length_a   1.000
_cell.length_b   1.000
_cell.length_c   1.000
_cell.angle_alpha   90.00
_cell.angle_beta   90.00
_cell.angle_gamma   90.00
#
_symmetry.space_group_name_H-M   'P 1'
#
loop_
_entity.id
_entity.type
_entity.pdbx_description
1 polymer ?
#
loop_
_entity_poly.entity_id
_entity_poly.type
_entity_poly.pdbx_seq_one_letter_code
_entity_poly.pdbx_strand_id
1 'polypeptide(L)'
;MTGIADALESRRDANTLRRYVRERAAGRGATEWAVYDDRLGAWLAADEVTATTSGRAWRRVRQPSEPWCGTLGRDLSIARDDLLQAVFATLADDDLSAWRRLYLEADRAPSRCLTDWRARGRRLLAAVSGEPGAEGGTLAGRFAARGTGKRSLAAV
;
A
#
# COMPACT_ATOMS: atom_id res chain seq x y z
N MET A 1 10.57 16.48 -24.26
CA MET A 1 9.22 16.91 -24.70
C MET A 1 8.21 15.96 -24.06
N THR A 2 7.71 16.31 -22.89
CA THR A 2 6.67 15.53 -22.19
C THR A 2 5.36 15.75 -22.96
N GLY A 3 4.75 14.67 -23.45
CA GLY A 3 3.57 14.77 -24.31
C GLY A 3 2.32 15.18 -23.52
N ILE A 4 1.28 15.63 -24.22
CA ILE A 4 -0.04 15.89 -23.62
C ILE A 4 -0.57 14.63 -22.92
N ALA A 5 -0.31 13.44 -23.49
CA ALA A 5 -0.67 12.16 -22.91
C ALA A 5 -0.03 11.95 -21.52
N ASP A 6 1.28 12.12 -21.40
CA ASP A 6 2.02 12.01 -20.13
C ASP A 6 1.48 12.96 -19.06
N ALA A 7 1.10 14.18 -19.45
CA ALA A 7 0.53 15.17 -18.54
C ALA A 7 -0.86 14.74 -18.04
N LEU A 8 -1.69 14.13 -18.91
CA LEU A 8 -3.01 13.61 -18.54
C LEU A 8 -2.90 12.38 -17.64
N GLU A 9 -1.97 11.47 -17.93
CA GLU A 9 -1.68 10.31 -17.09
C GLU A 9 -1.18 10.74 -15.70
N SER A 10 -0.24 11.68 -15.63
CA SER A 10 0.24 12.24 -14.37
C SER A 10 -0.89 12.90 -13.56
N ARG A 11 -1.81 13.62 -14.22
CA ARG A 11 -2.99 14.20 -13.55
C ARG A 11 -3.95 13.12 -13.05
N ARG A 12 -4.15 12.05 -13.82
CA ARG A 12 -4.97 10.90 -13.41
C ARG A 12 -4.36 10.24 -12.17
N ASP A 13 -3.07 9.91 -12.21
CA ASP A 13 -2.34 9.32 -11.08
C ASP A 13 -2.43 10.19 -9.82
N ALA A 14 -2.27 11.50 -9.97
CA ALA A 14 -2.37 12.45 -8.87
C ALA A 14 -3.77 12.45 -8.22
N ASN A 15 -4.82 12.41 -9.04
CA ASN A 15 -6.19 12.30 -8.55
C ASN A 15 -6.46 10.93 -7.90
N THR A 16 -5.92 9.86 -8.46
CA THR A 16 -6.06 8.52 -7.90
C THR A 16 -5.34 8.40 -6.56
N LEU A 17 -4.15 8.99 -6.43
CA LEU A 17 -3.40 9.11 -5.18
C LEU A 17 -4.24 9.81 -4.11
N ARG A 18 -4.79 11.00 -4.43
CA ARG A 18 -5.66 11.75 -3.52
C ARG A 18 -6.85 10.91 -3.05
N ARG A 19 -7.50 10.19 -3.96
CA ARG A 19 -8.61 9.29 -3.63
C ARG A 19 -8.14 8.16 -2.70
N TYR A 20 -7.01 7.52 -3.01
CA TYR A 20 -6.44 6.44 -2.20
C TYR A 20 -6.23 6.89 -0.74
N VAL A 21 -5.48 7.98 -0.54
CA VAL A 21 -5.18 8.45 0.82
C VAL A 21 -6.41 8.96 1.55
N ARG A 22 -7.40 9.52 0.84
CA ARG A 22 -8.69 9.91 1.42
C ARG A 22 -9.45 8.71 1.99
N GLU A 23 -9.54 7.62 1.22
CA GLU A 23 -10.24 6.42 1.68
C GLU A 23 -9.49 5.75 2.85
N ARG A 24 -8.16 5.69 2.80
CA ARG A 24 -7.31 5.22 3.93
C ARG A 24 -7.50 6.07 5.19
N ALA A 25 -7.50 7.40 5.05
CA ALA A 25 -7.71 8.35 6.16
C ALA A 25 -9.09 8.22 6.81
N ALA A 26 -10.07 7.72 6.05
CA ALA A 26 -11.41 7.42 6.53
C ALA A 26 -11.57 5.99 7.07
N GLY A 27 -10.53 5.15 7.01
CA GLY A 27 -10.60 3.73 7.36
C GLY A 27 -11.54 2.94 6.44
N ARG A 28 -11.79 3.42 5.22
CA ARG A 28 -12.72 2.78 4.27
C ARG A 28 -11.97 1.87 3.31
N GLY A 29 -12.50 0.66 3.16
CA GLY A 29 -12.11 -0.28 2.11
C GLY A 29 -13.02 -0.19 0.89
N ALA A 30 -12.52 -0.67 -0.23
CA ALA A 30 -13.34 -0.86 -1.42
C ALA A 30 -14.36 -1.98 -1.18
N THR A 31 -15.62 -1.71 -1.50
CA THR A 31 -16.71 -2.64 -1.25
C THR A 31 -16.72 -3.78 -2.27
N GLU A 32 -16.76 -5.01 -1.77
CA GLU A 32 -16.83 -6.21 -2.62
C GLU A 32 -18.26 -6.59 -3.02
N TRP A 33 -19.28 -6.09 -2.31
CA TRP A 33 -20.68 -6.44 -2.51
C TRP A 33 -21.53 -5.19 -2.73
N ALA A 34 -22.56 -5.33 -3.55
CA ALA A 34 -23.50 -4.27 -3.79
C ALA A 34 -24.94 -4.79 -3.80
N VAL A 35 -25.84 -3.97 -3.28
CA VAL A 35 -27.29 -4.22 -3.26
C VAL A 35 -27.98 -3.16 -4.09
N TYR A 36 -28.97 -3.55 -4.88
CA TYR A 36 -29.79 -2.63 -5.63
C TYR A 36 -30.85 -1.99 -4.72
N ASP A 37 -30.93 -0.67 -4.76
CA ASP A 37 -31.98 0.09 -4.09
C ASP A 37 -32.98 0.61 -5.13
N ASP A 38 -34.20 0.07 -5.10
CA ASP A 38 -35.26 0.40 -6.07
C ASP A 38 -35.74 1.85 -5.96
N ARG A 39 -35.64 2.46 -4.76
CA ARG A 39 -36.09 3.85 -4.56
C ARG A 39 -35.13 4.83 -5.22
N LEU A 40 -33.83 4.51 -5.20
CA LEU A 40 -32.79 5.32 -5.81
C LEU A 40 -32.49 4.91 -7.26
N GLY A 41 -32.94 3.72 -7.69
CA GLY A 41 -32.58 3.13 -8.98
C GLY A 41 -31.06 2.88 -9.11
N ALA A 42 -30.39 2.53 -8.01
CA ALA A 42 -28.93 2.52 -7.93
C ALA A 42 -28.37 1.33 -7.12
N TRP A 43 -27.14 0.94 -7.45
CA TRP A 43 -26.38 -0.05 -6.69
C TRP A 43 -25.63 0.64 -5.53
N LEU A 44 -25.88 0.18 -4.31
CA LEU A 44 -25.27 0.68 -3.09
C LEU A 44 -24.24 -0.31 -2.55
N ALA A 45 -23.17 0.21 -1.95
CA ALA A 45 -22.18 -0.58 -1.26
C ALA A 45 -22.80 -1.35 -0.08
N ALA A 46 -22.46 -2.63 0.06
CA ALA A 46 -22.87 -3.49 1.16
C ALA A 46 -21.72 -4.43 1.56
N ASP A 47 -21.78 -4.98 2.77
CA ASP A 47 -21.00 -6.18 3.10
C ASP A 47 -21.71 -7.45 2.56
N GLU A 48 -21.03 -8.58 2.67
CA GLU A 48 -21.53 -9.87 2.17
C GLU A 48 -22.85 -10.28 2.84
N VAL A 49 -22.93 -10.11 4.17
CA VAL A 49 -24.10 -10.51 4.96
C VAL A 49 -25.30 -9.67 4.52
N THR A 50 -25.17 -8.34 4.54
CA THR A 50 -26.21 -7.42 4.11
C THR A 50 -26.63 -7.71 2.67
N ALA A 51 -25.68 -7.98 1.77
CA ALA A 51 -25.99 -8.29 0.39
C ALA A 51 -26.82 -9.56 0.24
N THR A 52 -26.38 -10.64 0.86
CA THR A 52 -26.98 -11.97 0.70
C THR A 52 -28.26 -12.18 1.51
N THR A 53 -28.48 -11.43 2.60
CA THR A 53 -29.67 -11.58 3.46
C THR A 53 -30.72 -10.47 3.30
N SER A 54 -30.44 -9.41 2.53
CA SER A 54 -31.37 -8.26 2.39
C SER A 54 -32.70 -8.58 1.67
N GLY A 55 -32.78 -9.72 0.96
CA GLY A 55 -33.91 -10.03 0.07
C GLY A 55 -34.00 -9.15 -1.18
N ARG A 56 -33.03 -8.24 -1.38
CA ARG A 56 -32.92 -7.38 -2.55
C ARG A 56 -32.00 -8.00 -3.59
N ALA A 57 -32.09 -7.53 -4.84
CA ALA A 57 -31.12 -7.90 -5.85
C ALA A 57 -29.71 -7.47 -5.42
N TRP A 58 -28.76 -8.39 -5.48
CA TRP A 58 -27.38 -8.16 -5.06
C TRP A 58 -26.40 -8.64 -6.13
N ARG A 59 -25.16 -8.12 -6.08
CA ARG A 59 -24.06 -8.62 -6.90
C ARG A 59 -22.73 -8.49 -6.17
N ARG A 60 -21.80 -9.39 -6.49
CA ARG A 60 -20.41 -9.25 -6.10
C ARG A 60 -19.67 -8.38 -7.11
N VAL A 61 -19.08 -7.29 -6.65
CA VAL A 61 -18.32 -6.32 -7.46
C VAL A 61 -16.94 -6.87 -7.81
N ARG A 62 -16.30 -7.55 -6.85
CA ARG A 62 -15.02 -8.23 -7.04
C ARG A 62 -15.28 -9.62 -7.63
N GLN A 63 -14.71 -9.91 -8.79
CA GLN A 63 -14.69 -11.29 -9.28
C GLN A 63 -13.60 -12.08 -8.55
N PRO A 64 -13.86 -13.31 -8.11
CA PRO A 64 -12.81 -14.21 -7.65
C PRO A 64 -11.70 -14.30 -8.70
N SER A 65 -10.43 -14.31 -8.27
CA SER A 65 -9.21 -14.30 -9.11
C SER A 65 -8.83 -13.00 -9.81
N GLU A 66 -9.68 -11.97 -9.83
CA GLU A 66 -9.26 -10.65 -10.32
C GLU A 66 -8.41 -9.91 -9.28
N PRO A 67 -7.31 -9.23 -9.70
CA PRO A 67 -6.55 -8.42 -8.78
C PRO A 67 -7.41 -7.29 -8.20
N TRP A 68 -7.24 -7.02 -6.91
CA TRP A 68 -8.07 -6.08 -6.17
C TRP A 68 -7.22 -5.26 -5.20
N CYS A 69 -7.37 -3.95 -5.24
CA CYS A 69 -6.84 -3.03 -4.25
C CYS A 69 -7.85 -2.93 -3.09
N GLY A 70 -7.44 -3.25 -1.86
CA GLY A 70 -8.31 -3.18 -0.69
C GLY A 70 -8.92 -1.79 -0.45
N THR A 71 -8.34 -0.73 -1.01
CA THR A 71 -8.81 0.65 -0.86
C THR A 71 -9.57 1.18 -2.08
N LEU A 72 -9.10 0.87 -3.29
CA LEU A 72 -9.65 1.43 -4.55
C LEU A 72 -10.35 0.40 -5.45
N GLY A 73 -10.42 -0.84 -5.02
CA GLY A 73 -11.07 -1.92 -5.74
C GLY A 73 -10.33 -2.31 -7.00
N ARG A 74 -10.99 -2.18 -8.15
CA ARG A 74 -10.39 -2.53 -9.46
C ARG A 74 -9.30 -1.58 -9.92
N ASP A 75 -9.18 -0.40 -9.30
CA ASP A 75 -8.11 0.53 -9.63
C ASP A 75 -6.83 0.16 -8.87
N LEU A 76 -5.91 -0.46 -9.61
CA LEU A 76 -4.65 -0.98 -9.10
C LEU A 76 -3.48 -0.02 -9.28
N SER A 77 -3.70 1.18 -9.83
CA SER A 77 -2.62 2.13 -10.17
C SER A 77 -1.71 2.41 -8.99
N ILE A 78 -2.28 2.66 -7.81
CA ILE A 78 -1.51 2.88 -6.57
C ILE A 78 -0.94 1.58 -6.01
N ALA A 79 -1.71 0.49 -6.07
CA ALA A 79 -1.26 -0.81 -5.56
C ALA A 79 -0.07 -1.39 -6.34
N ARG A 80 0.08 -1.03 -7.62
CA ARG A 80 1.18 -1.42 -8.50
C ARG A 80 2.35 -0.45 -8.52
N ASP A 81 2.23 0.69 -7.84
CA ASP A 81 3.29 1.69 -7.77
C ASP A 81 4.19 1.40 -6.57
N ASP A 82 5.24 0.60 -6.79
CA ASP A 82 6.17 0.17 -5.74
C ASP A 82 6.80 1.35 -4.98
N LEU A 83 7.01 2.49 -5.65
CA LEU A 83 7.58 3.68 -5.02
C LEU A 83 6.60 4.28 -4.01
N LEU A 84 5.32 4.39 -4.37
CA LEU A 84 4.30 4.83 -3.43
C LEU A 84 4.07 3.81 -2.31
N GLN A 85 4.03 2.52 -2.64
CA GLN A 85 3.89 1.45 -1.65
C GLN A 85 5.03 1.47 -0.63
N ALA A 86 6.26 1.76 -1.04
CA ALA A 86 7.39 1.91 -0.13
C ALA A 86 7.19 3.05 0.89
N VAL A 87 6.58 4.17 0.48
CA VAL A 87 6.23 5.26 1.41
C VAL A 87 5.12 4.81 2.36
N PHE A 88 4.07 4.18 1.84
CA PHE A 88 2.92 3.76 2.65
C PHE A 88 3.26 2.65 3.65
N ALA A 89 4.21 1.77 3.32
CA ALA A 89 4.72 0.75 4.24
C ALA A 89 5.39 1.33 5.50
N THR A 90 5.75 2.62 5.50
CA THR A 90 6.26 3.32 6.70
C THR A 90 5.16 3.76 7.67
N LEU A 91 3.90 3.57 7.30
CA LEU A 91 2.73 3.88 8.12
C LEU A 91 2.10 2.57 8.62
N ALA A 92 1.61 2.57 9.85
CA ALA A 92 0.75 1.50 10.31
C ALA A 92 -0.60 1.57 9.59
N ASP A 93 -1.17 0.41 9.28
CA ASP A 93 -2.40 0.35 8.49
C ASP A 93 -3.60 1.02 9.19
N ASP A 94 -3.60 0.97 10.51
CA ASP A 94 -4.61 1.50 11.44
C ASP A 94 -4.29 2.91 11.98
N ASP A 95 -3.15 3.52 11.61
CA ASP A 95 -2.81 4.89 11.99
C ASP A 95 -3.58 5.91 11.13
N LEU A 96 -4.89 6.02 11.38
CA LEU A 96 -5.78 6.94 10.68
C LEU A 96 -5.33 8.39 10.78
N SER A 97 -4.62 8.78 11.84
CA SER A 97 -4.12 10.14 12.03
C SER A 97 -2.96 10.45 11.08
N ALA A 98 -2.03 9.52 10.87
CA ALA A 98 -1.00 9.65 9.84
C ALA A 98 -1.61 9.69 8.43
N TRP A 99 -2.57 8.81 8.13
CA TRP A 99 -3.27 8.83 6.84
C TRP A 99 -4.01 10.15 6.58
N ARG A 100 -4.64 10.73 7.61
CA ARG A 100 -5.29 12.06 7.51
C ARG A 100 -4.30 13.17 7.18
N ARG A 101 -3.10 13.15 7.77
CA ARG A 101 -2.05 14.12 7.44
C ARG A 101 -1.64 14.01 5.97
N LEU A 102 -1.41 12.80 5.47
CA LEU A 102 -1.13 12.57 4.04
C LEU A 102 -2.27 13.04 3.14
N TYR A 103 -3.52 12.77 3.53
CA TYR A 103 -4.67 13.25 2.77
C TYR A 103 -4.69 14.78 2.68
N LEU A 104 -4.48 15.51 3.78
CA LEU A 104 -4.47 16.97 3.74
C LEU A 104 -3.37 17.54 2.84
N GLU A 105 -2.20 16.89 2.78
CA GLU A 105 -1.13 17.26 1.85
C GLU A 105 -1.55 17.01 0.39
N ALA A 106 -2.04 15.79 0.09
CA ALA A 106 -2.45 15.39 -1.26
C ALA A 106 -3.71 16.13 -1.74
N ASP A 107 -4.59 16.59 -0.85
CA ASP A 107 -5.78 17.37 -1.19
C ASP A 107 -5.40 18.75 -1.73
N ARG A 108 -4.36 19.37 -1.13
CA ARG A 108 -3.86 20.69 -1.52
C ARG A 108 -3.01 20.65 -2.78
N ALA A 109 -2.15 19.64 -2.94
CA ALA A 109 -1.17 19.60 -4.02
C ALA A 109 -0.90 18.17 -4.52
N PRO A 110 -1.89 17.49 -5.14
CA PRO A 110 -1.80 16.06 -5.45
C PRO A 110 -0.65 15.71 -6.39
N SER A 111 -0.40 16.51 -7.44
CA SER A 111 0.70 16.26 -8.40
C SER A 111 2.08 16.44 -7.79
N ARG A 112 2.22 17.39 -6.86
CA ARG A 112 3.46 17.57 -6.10
C ARG A 112 3.68 16.40 -5.16
N CYS A 113 2.67 16.00 -4.39
CA CYS A 113 2.74 14.84 -3.50
C CYS A 113 3.10 13.57 -4.28
N LEU A 114 2.50 13.32 -5.44
CA LEU A 114 2.84 12.18 -6.30
C LEU A 114 4.34 12.15 -6.64
N THR A 115 4.88 13.30 -7.05
CA THR A 115 6.29 13.43 -7.43
C THR A 115 7.22 13.25 -6.23
N ASP A 116 6.95 14.00 -5.15
CA ASP A 116 7.76 14.02 -3.94
C ASP A 116 7.76 12.65 -3.24
N TRP A 117 6.60 11.99 -3.18
CA TRP A 117 6.45 10.69 -2.54
C TRP A 117 7.06 9.57 -3.39
N ARG A 118 6.94 9.58 -4.72
CA ARG A 118 7.70 8.64 -5.58
C ARG A 118 9.22 8.80 -5.41
N ALA A 119 9.71 10.05 -5.33
CA ALA A 119 11.12 10.32 -5.06
C ALA A 119 11.57 9.87 -3.65
N ARG A 120 10.70 9.98 -2.64
CA ARG A 120 10.93 9.43 -1.30
C ARG A 120 10.93 7.91 -1.32
N GLY A 121 9.96 7.28 -1.97
CA GLY A 121 9.87 5.83 -2.14
C GLY A 121 11.12 5.24 -2.79
N ARG A 122 11.62 5.88 -3.85
CA ARG A 122 12.88 5.49 -4.49
C ARG A 122 14.06 5.49 -3.50
N ARG A 123 14.14 6.50 -2.64
CA ARG A 123 15.18 6.58 -1.59
C ARG A 123 15.02 5.48 -0.55
N LEU A 124 13.79 5.18 -0.13
CA LEU A 124 13.50 4.09 0.81
C LEU A 124 13.91 2.73 0.24
N LEU A 125 13.48 2.42 -0.99
CA LEU A 125 13.84 1.16 -1.65
C LEU A 125 15.35 1.05 -1.88
N ALA A 126 16.02 2.14 -2.28
CA ALA A 126 17.47 2.14 -2.44
C ALA A 126 18.21 1.89 -1.12
N ALA A 127 17.72 2.44 -0.01
CA ALA A 127 18.30 2.19 1.32
C ALA A 127 18.18 0.72 1.73
N VAL A 128 17.01 0.10 1.51
CA VAL A 128 16.76 -1.30 1.85
C VAL A 128 17.54 -2.26 0.93
N SER A 129 17.58 -1.99 -0.37
CA SER A 129 18.33 -2.81 -1.34
C SER A 129 19.84 -2.63 -1.23
N GLY A 130 20.29 -1.53 -0.62
CA GLY A 130 21.69 -1.18 -0.42
C GLY A 130 22.28 -1.71 0.89
N GLU A 131 21.52 -2.41 1.73
CA GLU A 131 22.08 -3.12 2.87
C GLU A 131 22.88 -4.35 2.37
N PRO A 132 24.22 -4.38 2.47
CA PRO A 132 24.90 -5.66 2.53
C PRO A 132 24.38 -6.37 3.78
N GLY A 133 23.59 -7.42 3.56
CA GLY A 133 23.12 -8.28 4.65
C GLY A 133 24.30 -8.67 5.51
N ALA A 134 24.30 -8.20 6.77
CA ALA A 134 25.23 -8.54 7.82
C ALA A 134 26.72 -8.54 7.38
N GLU A 135 27.50 -7.60 7.90
CA GLU A 135 28.84 -7.93 8.39
C GLU A 135 28.73 -8.93 9.57
N GLY A 136 28.06 -10.06 9.34
CA GLY A 136 28.31 -11.30 10.01
C GLY A 136 29.67 -11.73 9.51
N GLY A 137 30.71 -11.24 10.18
CA GLY A 137 32.05 -11.76 10.04
C GLY A 137 31.98 -13.27 9.88
N THR A 138 32.73 -13.79 8.91
CA THR A 138 32.87 -15.22 8.67
C THR A 138 32.91 -15.95 10.02
N LEU A 139 32.34 -17.15 10.13
CA LEU A 139 32.41 -17.94 11.37
C LEU A 139 33.84 -17.95 11.97
N ALA A 140 34.88 -17.81 11.14
CA ALA A 140 36.27 -17.60 11.53
C ALA A 140 36.53 -16.35 12.41
N GLY A 141 35.87 -15.22 12.18
CA GLY A 141 35.97 -14.00 13.00
C GLY A 141 35.45 -14.16 14.42
N ARG A 142 34.41 -15.00 14.64
CA ARG A 142 33.89 -15.31 15.99
C ARG A 142 34.85 -16.18 16.81
N PHE A 143 35.78 -16.89 16.17
CA PHE A 143 36.81 -17.72 16.82
C PHE A 143 38.19 -17.06 16.88
N ALA A 144 38.33 -15.83 16.36
CA ALA A 144 39.59 -15.09 16.41
C ALA A 144 39.86 -14.45 17.78
N ALA A 145 38.87 -14.42 18.68
CA ALA A 145 39.07 -14.04 20.07
C ALA A 145 39.90 -15.11 20.80
N ARG A 146 41.04 -14.71 21.36
CA ARG A 146 41.95 -15.57 22.11
C ARG A 146 41.22 -16.16 23.32
N GLY A 147 40.77 -17.42 23.23
CA GLY A 147 40.18 -18.16 24.35
C GLY A 147 38.94 -19.02 24.08
N THR A 148 38.32 -18.95 22.90
CA THR A 148 37.04 -19.66 22.61
C THR A 148 37.14 -20.76 21.54
N GLY A 149 38.33 -21.34 21.36
CA GLY A 149 38.51 -22.47 20.44
C GLY A 149 37.85 -23.76 20.93
N LYS A 150 37.52 -24.67 19.99
CA LYS A 150 36.93 -26.02 20.15
C LYS A 150 37.61 -26.96 21.18
N ARG A 151 38.67 -26.53 21.87
CA ARG A 151 39.33 -27.29 22.94
C ARG A 151 38.59 -27.26 24.28
N SER A 152 37.57 -26.41 24.44
CA SER A 152 36.72 -26.39 25.64
C SER A 152 35.60 -27.45 25.64
N LEU A 153 35.50 -28.30 24.61
CA LEU A 153 34.53 -29.41 24.54
C LEU A 153 35.17 -30.80 24.64
N ALA A 154 36.41 -30.89 25.11
CA ALA A 154 37.09 -32.16 25.32
C ALA A 154 37.89 -32.17 26.63
N ALA A 155 37.19 -32.13 27.78
CA ALA A 155 37.68 -32.67 29.04
C ALA A 155 36.55 -32.72 30.09
N VAL A 156 36.18 -33.95 30.46
CA VAL A 156 35.60 -34.41 31.75
C VAL A 156 34.22 -33.88 32.16
#